data_AF-A0A7S0I0S1-F1
#
_entry.id   AF-A0A7S0I0S1-F1
#
_cell.length_a   1.000
_cell.length_b   1.000
_cell.length_c   1.000
_cell.angle_alpha   90.00
_cell.angle_beta   90.00
_cell.angle_gamma   90.00
#
_symmetry.space_group_name_H-M   'P 1'
#
loop_
_entity.id
_entity.type
_entity.pdbx_description
1 polymer ?
#
loop_
_entity_poly.entity_id
_entity_poly.type
_entity_poly.pdbx_seq_one_letter_code
_entity_poly.pdbx_strand_id
1 'polypeptide(L)'
;MLRGPTALLTPLRRACSTTACLRAEIAALKAQLTSLGSVPVAPKPGEQSFFAGAASEYTTELKFFQPHIDDTPPTLPCFRLINDMGEVCPGAELPIIDKEMAMAMQITMVRVSEFDKVFNDAQRQGRISFYLTGRGEEACSVASAAALSETDFILPQYRELGAAFWRGFTFEDTANQLCSNSLDPAKGRQLPLHIGDRSKRFFYVKSTLGTQCPHAVGAAQALRLMGKRSV
;
A
#
# COMPACT_ATOMS: atom_id res chain seq x y z
N MET A 1 7.41 65.76 4.41
CA MET A 1 6.69 66.02 5.68
C MET A 1 5.66 64.92 5.85
N LEU A 2 5.85 64.03 6.83
CA LEU A 2 4.83 63.24 7.52
C LEU A 2 5.57 62.57 8.69
N ARG A 3 5.50 63.22 9.86
CA ARG A 3 5.99 62.68 11.14
C ARG A 3 4.93 61.70 11.66
N GLY A 4 5.30 60.45 11.90
CA GLY A 4 4.50 59.44 12.60
C GLY A 4 5.37 58.74 13.66
N PRO A 5 4.79 58.28 14.79
CA PRO A 5 5.50 58.20 16.07
C PRO A 5 6.44 56.99 16.16
N THR A 6 7.73 57.30 16.31
CA THR A 6 8.81 56.37 16.65
C THR A 6 8.82 56.07 18.16
N ALA A 7 7.74 55.51 18.68
CA ALA A 7 7.69 55.07 20.07
C ALA A 7 6.69 53.93 20.20
N LEU A 8 7.17 52.69 20.43
CA LEU A 8 6.49 51.63 21.21
C LEU A 8 7.16 50.24 21.16
N LEU A 9 8.37 50.11 20.64
CA LEU A 9 9.17 48.88 20.84
C LEU A 9 10.25 49.10 21.89
N THR A 10 9.81 49.22 23.15
CA THR A 10 10.69 49.14 24.32
C THR A 10 11.26 47.71 24.40
N PRO A 11 12.57 47.51 24.64
CA PRO A 11 13.14 46.18 24.70
C PRO A 11 12.57 45.42 25.90
N LEU A 12 11.83 44.33 25.62
CA LEU A 12 11.27 43.39 26.59
C LEU A 12 12.39 42.69 27.38
N ARG A 13 12.92 43.37 28.41
CA ARG A 13 13.74 42.75 29.44
C ARG A 13 12.83 42.08 30.47
N ARG A 14 12.85 40.74 30.46
CA ARG A 14 12.61 39.79 31.56
C ARG A 14 12.05 40.42 32.87
N ALA A 15 10.73 40.43 33.05
CA ALA A 15 10.14 40.85 34.34
C ALA A 15 8.88 40.07 34.77
N CYS A 16 8.54 38.95 34.12
CA CYS A 16 7.28 38.26 34.43
C CYS A 16 7.54 36.76 34.67
N SER A 17 7.57 36.36 35.94
CA SER A 17 7.87 34.98 36.39
C SER A 17 6.63 34.16 36.76
N THR A 18 5.43 34.72 36.64
CA THR A 18 4.17 34.07 37.05
C THR A 18 3.17 33.97 35.90
N THR A 19 2.46 32.86 35.83
CA THR A 19 1.49 32.52 34.78
C THR A 19 0.35 33.54 34.66
N ALA A 20 0.02 34.24 35.76
CA ALA A 20 -1.01 35.27 35.80
C ALA A 20 -0.60 36.57 35.09
N CYS A 21 0.66 37.00 35.29
CA CYS A 21 1.19 38.20 34.65
C CYS A 21 1.35 37.99 33.11
N LEU A 22 1.77 36.79 32.68
CA LEU A 22 1.82 36.41 31.26
C LEU A 22 0.43 36.45 30.59
N ARG A 23 -0.61 35.95 31.28
CA ARG A 23 -1.99 36.00 30.76
C ARG A 23 -2.50 37.44 30.59
N ALA A 24 -2.16 38.33 31.52
CA ALA A 24 -2.54 39.74 31.45
C ALA A 24 -1.84 40.47 30.29
N GLU A 25 -0.55 40.21 30.07
CA GLU A 25 0.20 40.74 28.91
C GLU A 25 -0.38 40.21 27.58
N ILE A 26 -0.68 38.91 27.49
CA ILE A 26 -1.32 38.32 26.30
C ILE A 26 -2.68 38.97 26.02
N ALA A 27 -3.48 39.25 27.06
CA ALA A 27 -4.76 39.92 26.90
C ALA A 27 -4.60 41.37 26.40
N ALA A 28 -3.64 42.12 26.94
CA ALA A 28 -3.34 43.49 26.49
C ALA A 28 -2.84 43.53 25.03
N LEU A 29 -1.97 42.59 24.64
CA LEU A 29 -1.49 42.45 23.27
C LEU A 29 -2.63 42.08 22.30
N LYS A 30 -3.53 41.18 22.69
CA LYS A 30 -4.72 40.85 21.89
C LYS A 30 -5.64 42.06 21.70
N ALA A 31 -5.83 42.88 22.73
CA ALA A 31 -6.64 44.10 22.63
C ALA A 31 -5.98 45.13 21.68
N GLN A 32 -4.66 45.31 21.76
CA GLN A 32 -3.92 46.16 20.83
C GLN A 32 -4.00 45.65 19.38
N LEU A 33 -3.82 44.34 19.16
CA LEU A 33 -3.92 43.74 17.83
C LEU A 33 -5.32 43.90 17.23
N THR A 34 -6.36 43.75 18.05
CA THR A 34 -7.77 43.99 17.64
C THR A 34 -8.00 45.45 17.28
N SER A 35 -7.36 46.41 17.97
CA SER A 35 -7.48 47.84 17.66
C SER A 35 -6.76 48.28 16.38
N LEU A 36 -5.79 47.49 15.90
CA LEU A 36 -5.02 47.75 14.69
C LEU A 36 -5.62 47.08 13.44
N GLY A 37 -6.58 46.17 13.61
CA GLY A 37 -7.18 45.38 12.53
C GLY A 37 -8.44 46.02 11.95
N SER A 38 -8.62 45.88 10.63
CA SER A 38 -9.92 46.02 9.96
C SER A 38 -10.93 45.02 10.52
N VAL A 39 -12.24 45.27 10.28
CA VAL A 39 -13.35 44.37 10.66
C VAL A 39 -12.96 42.90 10.41
N PRO A 40 -13.09 42.00 11.40
CA PRO A 40 -12.77 40.59 11.22
C PRO A 40 -13.59 40.03 10.06
N VAL A 41 -12.91 39.53 9.03
CA VAL A 41 -13.55 38.85 7.90
C VAL A 41 -13.35 37.36 8.11
N ALA A 42 -14.44 36.62 8.31
CA ALA A 42 -14.40 35.17 8.29
C ALA A 42 -14.15 34.68 6.85
N PRO A 43 -13.40 33.58 6.66
CA PRO A 43 -13.28 32.96 5.35
C PRO A 43 -14.66 32.62 4.79
N LYS A 44 -14.86 32.80 3.48
CA LYS A 44 -16.13 32.43 2.85
C LYS A 44 -16.25 30.90 2.80
N PRO A 45 -17.45 30.32 2.96
CA PRO A 45 -17.65 28.88 2.78
C PRO A 45 -17.18 28.44 1.38
N GLY A 46 -16.33 27.41 1.32
CA GLY A 46 -15.74 26.91 0.07
C GLY A 46 -14.62 27.79 -0.52
N GLU A 47 -14.14 28.80 0.20
CA GLU A 47 -12.99 29.61 -0.23
C GLU A 47 -11.71 28.76 -0.17
N GLN A 48 -11.12 28.54 -1.34
CA GLN A 48 -9.93 27.70 -1.51
C GLN A 48 -8.65 28.50 -1.30
N SER A 49 -7.64 27.82 -0.77
CA SER A 49 -6.31 28.38 -0.62
C SER A 49 -5.66 28.68 -1.97
N PHE A 50 -4.90 29.78 -2.03
CA PHE A 50 -4.10 30.12 -3.21
C PHE A 50 -2.80 29.29 -3.33
N PHE A 51 -2.53 28.39 -2.38
CA PHE A 51 -1.30 27.59 -2.37
C PHE A 51 -1.41 26.44 -3.37
N ALA A 52 -0.55 26.43 -4.39
CA ALA A 52 -0.57 25.42 -5.46
C ALA A 52 -0.36 23.97 -4.97
N GLY A 53 0.17 23.76 -3.77
CA GLY A 53 0.47 22.43 -3.23
C GLY A 53 -0.72 21.69 -2.62
N ALA A 54 -1.85 22.36 -2.35
CA ALA A 54 -3.02 21.74 -1.76
C ALA A 54 -4.30 22.51 -2.07
N ALA A 55 -5.33 21.80 -2.53
CA ALA A 55 -6.70 22.29 -2.48
C ALA A 55 -7.19 22.14 -1.03
N SER A 56 -7.21 23.24 -0.29
CA SER A 56 -7.69 23.29 1.08
C SER A 56 -8.59 24.48 1.25
N GLU A 57 -9.68 24.30 1.98
CA GLU A 57 -10.54 25.39 2.41
C GLU A 57 -9.91 26.09 3.61
N TYR A 58 -10.16 27.41 3.73
CA TYR A 58 -9.74 28.17 4.90
C TYR A 58 -10.66 27.88 6.09
N THR A 59 -10.07 27.65 7.27
CA THR A 59 -10.79 27.55 8.55
C THR A 59 -10.12 28.44 9.60
N THR A 60 -10.91 29.02 10.49
CA THR A 60 -10.43 29.75 11.67
C THR A 60 -10.32 28.85 12.90
N GLU A 61 -10.85 27.63 12.83
CA GLU A 61 -10.80 26.65 13.92
C GLU A 61 -9.51 25.86 13.85
N LEU A 62 -8.75 25.89 14.95
CA LEU A 62 -7.56 25.05 15.08
C LEU A 62 -7.98 23.63 15.47
N LYS A 63 -8.23 22.78 14.47
CA LYS A 63 -8.49 21.35 14.65
C LYS A 63 -7.27 20.53 14.20
N PHE A 64 -6.75 19.69 15.09
CA PHE A 64 -5.78 18.65 14.72
C PHE A 64 -6.55 17.37 14.39
N PHE A 65 -6.29 16.78 13.23
CA PHE A 65 -6.88 15.50 12.87
C PHE A 65 -6.24 14.38 13.68
N GLN A 66 -7.08 13.63 14.38
CA GLN A 66 -6.70 12.43 15.11
C GLN A 66 -7.34 11.23 14.43
N PRO A 67 -6.62 10.50 13.54
CA PRO A 67 -7.22 9.47 12.69
C PRO A 67 -8.02 8.40 13.44
N HIS A 68 -7.59 8.04 14.66
CA HIS A 68 -8.23 7.02 15.48
C HIS A 68 -9.49 7.49 16.23
N ILE A 69 -9.71 8.81 16.35
CA ILE A 69 -10.82 9.40 17.11
C ILE A 69 -11.82 10.06 16.16
N ASP A 70 -11.31 10.78 15.16
CA ASP A 70 -12.12 11.51 14.20
C ASP A 70 -12.61 10.63 13.03
N ASP A 71 -12.22 9.34 12.97
CA ASP A 71 -12.44 8.44 11.81
C ASP A 71 -12.12 9.18 10.50
N THR A 72 -10.96 9.86 10.48
CA THR A 72 -10.52 10.70 9.36
C THR A 72 -9.13 10.27 8.87
N PRO A 73 -9.00 9.69 7.66
CA PRO A 73 -10.09 9.31 6.76
C PRO A 73 -10.94 8.17 7.35
N PRO A 74 -12.20 8.02 6.90
CA PRO A 74 -13.08 6.97 7.40
C PRO A 74 -12.51 5.59 7.16
N THR A 75 -12.78 4.67 8.08
CA THR A 75 -12.40 3.27 7.94
C THR A 75 -12.93 2.70 6.63
N LEU A 76 -12.02 2.22 5.78
CA LEU A 76 -12.38 1.70 4.46
C LEU A 76 -13.15 0.38 4.63
N PRO A 77 -14.37 0.27 4.06
CA PRO A 77 -15.13 -0.98 4.14
C PRO A 77 -14.44 -2.09 3.34
N CYS A 78 -14.47 -3.32 3.87
CA CYS A 78 -13.96 -4.49 3.18
C CYS A 78 -14.95 -4.98 2.12
N PHE A 79 -14.55 -4.95 0.85
CA PHE A 79 -15.35 -5.47 -0.26
C PHE A 79 -15.53 -7.00 -0.15
N ARG A 80 -16.77 -7.48 -0.29
CA ARG A 80 -17.13 -8.90 -0.17
C ARG A 80 -18.28 -9.25 -1.14
N LEU A 81 -18.12 -10.36 -1.86
CA LEU A 81 -19.13 -10.88 -2.80
C LEU A 81 -19.88 -12.11 -2.26
N ILE A 82 -19.17 -12.98 -1.56
CA ILE A 82 -19.70 -14.24 -1.01
C ILE A 82 -19.42 -14.35 0.49
N ASN A 83 -20.34 -14.97 1.22
CA ASN A 83 -20.20 -15.24 2.64
C ASN A 83 -19.36 -16.51 2.92
N ASP A 84 -19.11 -16.82 4.19
CA ASP A 84 -18.27 -17.97 4.59
C ASP A 84 -18.91 -19.33 4.30
N MET A 85 -20.22 -19.33 4.02
CA MET A 85 -20.98 -20.50 3.58
C MET A 85 -21.00 -20.64 2.05
N GLY A 86 -20.37 -19.71 1.32
CA GLY A 86 -20.36 -19.68 -0.14
C GLY A 86 -21.62 -19.08 -0.77
N GLU A 87 -22.47 -18.41 -0.01
CA GLU A 87 -23.69 -17.77 -0.50
C GLU A 87 -23.41 -16.32 -0.91
N VAL A 88 -24.13 -15.83 -1.92
CA VAL A 88 -23.94 -14.47 -2.45
C VAL A 88 -24.46 -13.43 -1.46
N CYS A 89 -23.65 -12.40 -1.18
CA CYS A 89 -24.06 -11.30 -0.31
C CYS A 89 -25.17 -10.46 -0.96
N PRO A 90 -26.14 -9.93 -0.19
CA PRO A 90 -27.21 -9.09 -0.73
C PRO A 90 -26.66 -7.87 -1.47
N GLY A 91 -27.13 -7.64 -2.71
CA GLY A 91 -26.68 -6.53 -3.54
C GLY A 91 -25.32 -6.70 -4.21
N ALA A 92 -24.65 -7.85 -4.04
CA ALA A 92 -23.40 -8.14 -4.73
C ALA A 92 -23.64 -8.54 -6.19
N GLU A 93 -22.88 -7.94 -7.10
CA GLU A 93 -22.83 -8.34 -8.51
C GLU A 93 -21.67 -9.32 -8.70
N LEU A 94 -21.97 -10.55 -9.14
CA LEU A 94 -20.95 -11.56 -9.37
C LEU A 94 -20.25 -11.34 -10.72
N PRO A 95 -18.93 -11.51 -10.80
CA PRO A 95 -18.23 -11.53 -12.08
C PRO A 95 -18.65 -12.74 -12.91
N ILE A 96 -18.61 -12.60 -14.23
CA ILE A 96 -18.84 -13.70 -15.16
C ILE A 96 -17.59 -14.58 -15.12
N ILE A 97 -17.70 -15.73 -14.45
CA ILE A 97 -16.66 -16.76 -14.38
C ILE A 97 -17.30 -18.06 -14.82
N ASP A 98 -16.77 -18.65 -15.89
CA ASP A 98 -17.24 -19.97 -16.33
C ASP A 98 -16.77 -21.08 -15.38
N LYS A 99 -17.38 -22.25 -15.51
CA LYS A 99 -17.07 -23.40 -14.67
C LYS A 99 -15.61 -23.84 -14.82
N GLU A 100 -15.05 -23.73 -16.02
CA GLU A 100 -13.70 -24.20 -16.34
C GLU A 100 -12.65 -23.35 -15.62
N MET A 101 -12.80 -22.04 -15.66
CA MET A 101 -11.99 -21.05 -14.96
C MET A 101 -12.12 -21.20 -13.44
N ALA A 102 -13.33 -21.34 -12.92
CA ALA A 102 -13.55 -21.57 -11.49
C ALA A 102 -12.89 -22.87 -11.01
N MET A 103 -13.02 -23.96 -11.78
CA MET A 103 -12.35 -25.22 -11.49
C MET A 103 -10.83 -25.11 -11.60
N ALA A 104 -10.30 -24.41 -12.60
CA ALA A 104 -8.86 -24.19 -12.75
C ALA A 104 -8.27 -23.44 -11.56
N MET A 105 -8.95 -22.39 -11.07
CA MET A 105 -8.52 -21.66 -9.87
C MET A 105 -8.55 -22.57 -8.64
N GLN A 106 -9.63 -23.34 -8.46
CA GLN A 106 -9.74 -24.29 -7.34
C GLN A 106 -8.63 -25.35 -7.36
N ILE A 107 -8.36 -25.95 -8.52
CA ILE A 107 -7.29 -26.92 -8.69
C ILE A 107 -5.94 -26.28 -8.37
N THR A 108 -5.70 -25.05 -8.81
CA THR A 108 -4.45 -24.34 -8.54
C THR A 108 -4.28 -24.05 -7.05
N MET A 109 -5.32 -23.62 -6.34
CA MET A 109 -5.28 -23.43 -4.88
C MET A 109 -4.95 -24.74 -4.15
N VAL A 110 -5.58 -25.85 -4.54
CA VAL A 110 -5.27 -27.17 -3.95
C VAL A 110 -3.82 -27.59 -4.26
N ARG A 111 -3.34 -27.35 -5.47
CA ARG A 111 -1.94 -27.61 -5.85
C ARG A 111 -0.95 -26.85 -4.96
N VAL A 112 -1.21 -25.58 -4.66
CA VAL A 112 -0.41 -24.81 -3.69
C VAL A 112 -0.44 -25.47 -2.32
N SER A 113 -1.62 -25.80 -1.82
CA SER A 113 -1.78 -26.39 -0.47
C SER A 113 -1.05 -27.73 -0.32
N GLU A 114 -1.14 -28.62 -1.31
CA GLU A 114 -0.44 -29.90 -1.30
C GLU A 114 1.08 -29.75 -1.45
N PHE A 115 1.52 -28.84 -2.32
CA PHE A 115 2.94 -28.53 -2.48
C PHE A 115 3.56 -27.97 -1.19
N ASP A 116 2.85 -27.06 -0.53
CA ASP A 116 3.25 -26.48 0.75
C ASP A 116 3.43 -27.52 1.85
N LYS A 117 2.52 -28.50 1.96
CA LYS A 117 2.65 -29.58 2.95
C LYS A 117 3.94 -30.36 2.73
N VAL A 118 4.18 -30.80 1.49
CA VAL A 118 5.34 -31.64 1.14
C VAL A 118 6.66 -30.91 1.39
N PHE A 119 6.79 -29.67 0.91
CA PHE A 119 8.06 -28.95 1.02
C PHE A 119 8.29 -28.31 2.38
N ASN A 120 7.24 -27.98 3.13
CA ASN A 120 7.39 -27.64 4.55
C ASN A 120 7.95 -28.83 5.34
N ASP A 121 7.45 -30.04 5.12
CA ASP A 121 7.98 -31.24 5.77
C ASP A 121 9.41 -31.57 5.31
N ALA A 122 9.71 -31.39 4.03
CA ALA A 122 11.07 -31.54 3.49
C ALA A 122 12.05 -30.56 4.16
N GLN A 123 11.63 -29.33 4.44
CA GLN A 123 12.41 -28.34 5.17
C GLN A 123 12.64 -28.77 6.62
N ARG A 124 11.62 -29.32 7.31
CA ARG A 124 11.77 -29.85 8.67
C ARG A 124 12.73 -31.03 8.76
N GLN A 125 12.85 -31.80 7.69
CA GLN A 125 13.81 -32.89 7.55
C GLN A 125 15.21 -32.43 7.11
N GLY A 126 15.43 -31.13 6.88
CA GLY A 126 16.71 -30.59 6.41
C GLY A 126 17.05 -30.97 4.95
N ARG A 127 16.08 -31.44 4.16
CA ARG A 127 16.29 -31.77 2.74
C ARG A 127 16.42 -30.52 1.87
N ILE A 128 15.79 -29.43 2.30
CA ILE A 128 15.94 -28.09 1.72
C ILE A 128 16.26 -27.09 2.84
N SER A 129 16.95 -26.01 2.50
CA SER A 129 17.46 -25.05 3.48
C SER A 129 16.41 -24.13 4.06
N PHE A 130 15.38 -23.78 3.29
CA PHE A 130 14.36 -22.80 3.67
C PHE A 130 13.03 -23.10 2.98
N TYR A 131 11.91 -22.80 3.65
CA TYR A 131 10.57 -22.87 3.09
C TYR A 131 9.61 -22.00 3.89
N LEU A 132 8.58 -21.49 3.22
CA LEU A 132 7.53 -20.66 3.79
C LEU A 132 6.21 -21.08 3.14
N THR A 133 5.17 -21.29 3.93
CA THR A 133 3.85 -21.66 3.43
C THR A 133 2.99 -20.43 3.16
N GLY A 134 2.18 -20.45 2.10
CA GLY A 134 1.19 -19.44 1.74
C GLY A 134 -0.21 -19.77 2.24
N ARG A 135 -0.34 -20.56 3.32
CA ARG A 135 -1.62 -21.08 3.82
C ARG A 135 -2.57 -19.94 4.20
N GLY A 136 -3.75 -19.92 3.61
CA GLY A 136 -4.75 -18.86 3.78
C GLY A 136 -4.64 -17.74 2.74
N GLU A 137 -3.60 -17.73 1.92
CA GLU A 137 -3.33 -16.74 0.87
C GLU A 137 -3.45 -17.36 -0.54
N GLU A 138 -3.88 -18.61 -0.66
CA GLU A 138 -3.97 -19.31 -1.95
C GLU A 138 -4.95 -18.59 -2.88
N ALA A 139 -6.12 -18.18 -2.36
CA ALA A 139 -7.15 -17.51 -3.14
C ALA A 139 -6.71 -16.12 -3.62
N CYS A 140 -6.07 -15.32 -2.77
CA CYS A 140 -5.64 -13.98 -3.18
C CYS A 140 -4.54 -14.05 -4.24
N SER A 141 -3.62 -15.02 -4.14
CA SER A 141 -2.54 -15.19 -5.11
C SER A 141 -3.04 -15.74 -6.45
N VAL A 142 -3.90 -16.78 -6.43
CA VAL A 142 -4.43 -17.38 -7.67
C VAL A 142 -5.43 -16.47 -8.36
N ALA A 143 -6.40 -15.90 -7.63
CA ALA A 143 -7.45 -15.07 -8.23
C ALA A 143 -6.90 -13.76 -8.82
N SER A 144 -5.91 -13.14 -8.17
CA SER A 144 -5.25 -11.95 -8.72
C SER A 144 -4.50 -12.26 -10.00
N ALA A 145 -3.79 -13.39 -10.08
CA ALA A 145 -3.11 -13.81 -11.30
C ALA A 145 -4.09 -14.20 -12.42
N ALA A 146 -5.21 -14.83 -12.06
CA ALA A 146 -6.32 -15.16 -12.96
C ALA A 146 -7.00 -13.94 -13.60
N ALA A 147 -7.01 -12.80 -12.89
CA ALA A 147 -7.57 -11.55 -13.40
C ALA A 147 -6.61 -10.81 -14.37
N LEU A 148 -5.34 -11.22 -14.45
CA LEU A 148 -4.34 -10.61 -15.32
C LEU A 148 -4.32 -11.26 -16.71
N SER A 149 -3.92 -10.50 -17.72
CA SER A 149 -3.61 -11.05 -19.04
C SER A 149 -2.31 -11.84 -19.00
N GLU A 150 -2.18 -12.84 -19.87
CA GLU A 150 -0.93 -13.59 -20.03
C GLU A 150 0.27 -12.71 -20.39
N THR A 151 0.02 -11.51 -20.94
CA THR A 151 1.06 -10.55 -21.31
C THR A 151 1.55 -9.66 -20.17
N ASP A 152 0.83 -9.63 -19.05
CA ASP A 152 1.14 -8.76 -17.91
C ASP A 152 2.31 -9.32 -17.11
N PHE A 153 3.08 -8.43 -16.51
CA PHE A 153 4.23 -8.80 -15.70
C PHE A 153 3.82 -8.93 -14.23
N ILE A 154 4.26 -10.01 -13.58
CA ILE A 154 4.06 -10.19 -12.15
C ILE A 154 5.39 -9.93 -11.44
N LEU A 155 5.37 -8.98 -10.51
CA LEU A 155 6.47 -8.67 -9.60
C LEU A 155 6.11 -9.13 -8.18
N PRO A 156 6.40 -10.41 -7.86
CA PRO A 156 5.98 -11.05 -6.61
C PRO A 156 6.87 -10.66 -5.41
N GLN A 157 6.37 -10.98 -4.20
CA GLN A 157 7.19 -11.22 -3.02
C GLN A 157 7.40 -12.75 -2.89
N TYR A 158 7.44 -13.32 -1.69
CA TYR A 158 7.74 -14.74 -1.46
C TYR A 158 6.52 -15.58 -1.07
N ARG A 159 5.29 -15.04 -1.17
CA ARG A 159 4.04 -15.77 -0.86
C ARG A 159 3.17 -16.04 -2.09
N GLU A 160 3.58 -15.56 -3.26
CA GLU A 160 2.80 -15.62 -4.49
C GLU A 160 3.01 -16.92 -5.30
N LEU A 161 3.15 -18.06 -4.61
CA LEU A 161 3.30 -19.37 -5.27
C LEU A 161 2.06 -19.75 -6.09
N GLY A 162 0.87 -19.33 -5.66
CA GLY A 162 -0.37 -19.50 -6.41
C GLY A 162 -0.34 -18.81 -7.76
N ALA A 163 0.15 -17.57 -7.80
CA ALA A 163 0.35 -16.83 -9.05
C ALA A 163 1.37 -17.50 -9.96
N ALA A 164 2.45 -18.07 -9.40
CA ALA A 164 3.42 -18.83 -10.19
C ALA A 164 2.79 -20.09 -10.79
N PHE A 165 2.09 -20.91 -10.02
CA PHE A 165 1.42 -22.10 -10.58
C PHE A 165 0.33 -21.75 -11.59
N TRP A 166 -0.39 -20.64 -11.38
CA TRP A 166 -1.32 -20.12 -12.37
C TRP A 166 -0.62 -19.76 -13.69
N ARG A 167 0.56 -19.14 -13.63
CA ARG A 167 1.42 -18.82 -14.78
C ARG A 167 2.15 -20.03 -15.39
N GLY A 168 1.77 -21.24 -15.01
CA GLY A 168 2.28 -22.47 -15.61
C GLY A 168 3.63 -22.93 -15.09
N PHE A 169 4.10 -22.45 -13.93
CA PHE A 169 5.21 -23.10 -13.24
C PHE A 169 4.80 -24.52 -12.85
N THR A 170 5.63 -25.50 -13.19
CA THR A 170 5.39 -26.90 -12.82
C THR A 170 5.88 -27.17 -11.40
N PHE A 171 5.42 -28.27 -10.77
CA PHE A 171 5.99 -28.70 -9.50
C PHE A 171 7.47 -29.03 -9.63
N GLU A 172 7.89 -29.54 -10.78
CA GLU A 172 9.29 -29.83 -11.07
C GLU A 172 10.12 -28.54 -11.16
N ASP A 173 9.65 -27.52 -11.90
CA ASP A 173 10.32 -26.22 -12.00
C ASP A 173 10.59 -25.64 -10.60
N THR A 174 9.56 -25.62 -9.76
CA THR A 174 9.66 -25.08 -8.40
C THR A 174 10.52 -25.97 -7.51
N ALA A 175 10.37 -27.29 -7.57
CA ALA A 175 11.20 -28.23 -6.81
C ALA A 175 12.69 -28.12 -7.15
N ASN A 176 13.02 -27.96 -8.43
CA ASN A 176 14.39 -27.76 -8.90
C ASN A 176 15.02 -26.53 -8.25
N GLN A 177 14.27 -25.43 -8.17
CA GLN A 177 14.71 -24.20 -7.49
C GLN A 177 14.87 -24.40 -5.98
N LEU A 178 13.91 -25.03 -5.32
CA LEU A 178 13.95 -25.29 -3.87
C LEU A 178 15.14 -26.18 -3.47
N CYS A 179 15.47 -27.17 -4.30
CA CYS A 179 16.59 -28.07 -4.10
C CYS A 179 17.93 -27.50 -4.59
N SER A 180 17.93 -26.35 -5.27
CA SER A 180 19.13 -25.74 -5.88
C SER A 180 19.91 -26.73 -6.76
N ASN A 181 19.21 -27.56 -7.52
CA ASN A 181 19.81 -28.63 -8.31
C ASN A 181 20.30 -28.13 -9.69
N SER A 182 20.82 -29.03 -10.52
CA SER A 182 21.36 -28.71 -11.85
C SER A 182 20.33 -28.18 -12.85
N LEU A 183 19.04 -28.39 -12.57
CA LEU A 183 17.92 -27.94 -13.40
C LEU A 183 17.36 -26.59 -12.94
N ASP A 184 17.86 -26.02 -11.83
CA ASP A 184 17.46 -24.68 -11.38
C ASP A 184 17.95 -23.58 -12.36
N PRO A 185 17.04 -22.81 -12.98
CA PRO A 185 17.43 -21.69 -13.84
C PRO A 185 18.26 -20.61 -13.12
N ALA A 186 18.08 -20.47 -11.80
CA ALA A 186 18.87 -19.57 -10.96
C ALA A 186 20.24 -20.14 -10.55
N LYS A 187 20.55 -21.38 -10.94
CA LYS A 187 21.84 -22.06 -10.74
C LYS A 187 22.23 -22.19 -9.27
N GLY A 188 21.25 -22.37 -8.38
CA GLY A 188 21.45 -22.49 -6.93
C GLY A 188 21.93 -21.20 -6.26
N ARG A 189 21.83 -20.04 -6.93
CA ARG A 189 22.33 -18.75 -6.43
C ARG A 189 21.32 -17.98 -5.60
N GLN A 190 20.07 -18.43 -5.60
CA GLN A 190 18.98 -17.79 -4.89
C GLN A 190 18.52 -18.69 -3.74
N LEU A 191 17.99 -18.07 -2.69
CA LEU A 191 17.34 -18.79 -1.60
C LEU A 191 16.12 -19.57 -2.13
N PRO A 192 15.76 -20.73 -1.54
CA PRO A 192 14.49 -21.39 -1.85
C PRO A 192 13.29 -20.42 -1.81
N LEU A 193 12.31 -20.64 -2.70
CA LEU A 193 11.15 -19.78 -2.99
C LEU A 193 11.46 -18.51 -3.77
N HIS A 194 12.73 -18.27 -4.14
CA HIS A 194 13.07 -17.19 -5.06
C HIS A 194 12.88 -17.57 -6.52
N ILE A 195 11.67 -18.02 -6.87
CA ILE A 195 11.32 -18.44 -8.21
C ILE A 195 11.16 -17.25 -9.16
N GLY A 196 11.40 -17.49 -10.44
CA GLY A 196 11.28 -16.49 -11.49
C GLY A 196 11.50 -17.12 -12.85
N ASP A 197 10.80 -16.61 -13.87
CA ASP A 197 10.92 -17.08 -15.24
C ASP A 197 10.48 -15.95 -16.20
N ARG A 198 11.41 -15.55 -17.06
CA ARG A 198 11.17 -14.51 -18.06
C ARG A 198 10.09 -14.92 -19.07
N SER A 199 10.04 -16.20 -19.46
CA SER A 199 9.07 -16.71 -20.43
C SER A 199 7.64 -16.63 -19.91
N LYS A 200 7.47 -16.77 -18.59
CA LYS A 200 6.19 -16.67 -17.86
C LYS A 200 5.90 -15.26 -17.34
N ARG A 201 6.73 -14.27 -17.71
CA ARG A 201 6.64 -12.86 -17.29
C ARG A 201 6.58 -12.67 -15.77
N PHE A 202 7.25 -13.57 -15.06
CA PHE A 202 7.29 -13.60 -13.61
C PHE A 202 8.68 -13.20 -13.15
N PHE A 203 8.79 -12.02 -12.54
CA PHE A 203 10.08 -11.53 -12.04
C PHE A 203 10.60 -12.42 -10.92
N TYR A 204 11.92 -12.56 -10.86
CA TYR A 204 12.55 -13.25 -9.74
C TYR A 204 12.26 -12.51 -8.43
N VAL A 205 11.69 -13.25 -7.48
CA VAL A 205 11.50 -12.82 -6.10
C VAL A 205 12.84 -12.38 -5.49
N LYS A 206 12.78 -11.37 -4.60
CA LYS A 206 13.91 -10.90 -3.80
C LYS A 206 13.52 -10.84 -2.32
N SER A 207 14.47 -11.16 -1.43
CA SER A 207 14.22 -11.12 0.02
C SER A 207 13.94 -9.70 0.53
N THR A 208 14.46 -8.67 -0.15
CA THR A 208 14.33 -7.28 0.27
C THR A 208 12.89 -6.79 0.03
N LEU A 209 12.15 -6.62 1.13
CA LEU A 209 10.75 -6.20 1.12
C LEU A 209 10.57 -4.82 0.47
N GLY A 210 9.49 -4.68 -0.29
CA GLY A 210 9.04 -3.41 -0.87
C GLY A 210 9.84 -2.94 -2.08
N THR A 211 10.99 -3.56 -2.40
CA THR A 211 11.82 -3.18 -3.54
C THR A 211 11.13 -3.41 -4.88
N GLN A 212 10.28 -4.43 -4.98
CA GLN A 212 9.50 -4.74 -6.17
C GLN A 212 8.47 -3.65 -6.51
N CYS A 213 8.00 -2.87 -5.53
CA CYS A 213 6.98 -1.83 -5.74
C CYS A 213 7.47 -0.71 -6.68
N PRO A 214 8.60 -0.01 -6.42
CA PRO A 214 9.09 0.99 -7.37
C PRO A 214 9.55 0.37 -8.70
N HIS A 215 10.05 -0.88 -8.70
CA HIS A 215 10.37 -1.57 -9.95
C HIS A 215 9.11 -1.83 -10.80
N ALA A 216 7.98 -2.18 -10.17
CA ALA A 216 6.71 -2.37 -10.86
C ALA A 216 6.22 -1.05 -11.48
N VAL A 217 6.31 0.06 -10.75
CA VAL A 217 5.98 1.40 -11.27
C VAL A 217 6.87 1.75 -12.47
N GLY A 218 8.17 1.51 -12.37
CA GLY A 218 9.11 1.75 -13.48
C GLY A 218 8.81 0.88 -14.70
N ALA A 219 8.50 -0.41 -14.49
CA ALA A 219 8.11 -1.32 -15.56
C ALA A 219 6.81 -0.86 -16.25
N ALA A 220 5.77 -0.52 -15.47
CA ALA A 220 4.51 0.00 -15.98
C ALA A 220 4.70 1.31 -16.77
N GLN A 221 5.55 2.22 -16.28
CA GLN A 221 5.87 3.46 -16.99
C GLN A 221 6.55 3.18 -18.34
N ALA A 222 7.49 2.23 -18.39
CA ALA A 222 8.13 1.82 -19.63
C ALA A 222 7.13 1.22 -20.63
N LEU A 223 6.23 0.34 -20.16
CA LEU A 223 5.18 -0.26 -21.00
C LEU A 223 4.23 0.81 -21.57
N ARG A 224 3.86 1.80 -20.76
CA ARG A 224 3.06 2.96 -21.19
C ARG A 224 3.76 3.76 -22.28
N LEU A 225 5.05 4.06 -22.12
CA LEU A 225 5.84 4.82 -23.11
C LEU A 225 6.03 4.04 -24.42
N MET A 226 6.04 2.70 -24.35
CA MET A 226 6.07 1.82 -25.53
C MET A 226 4.70 1.66 -26.21
N GLY A 227 3.63 2.29 -25.70
CA GLY A 227 2.27 2.14 -26.22
C GLY A 227 1.68 0.74 -25.99
N LYS A 228 2.21 -0.03 -25.04
CA LYS A 228 1.70 -1.38 -24.72
C LYS A 228 0.51 -1.28 -23.77
N ARG A 229 -0.58 -1.97 -24.09
CA ARG A 229 -1.70 -2.24 -23.18
C ARG A 229 -1.42 -3.52 -22.40
N SER A 230 -0.54 -3.40 -21.44
CA SER A 230 -0.26 -4.42 -20.43
C SER A 230 -0.34 -3.71 -19.08
N VAL A 231 -1.05 -4.31 -18.13
CA VAL A 231 -1.33 -3.75 -16.80
C VAL A 231 -0.05 -3.78 -15.96
#